data_AF-A0A535I8C0-F1
#
_entry.id   AF-A0A535I8C0-F1
#
_cell.length_a   1.000
_cell.length_b   1.000
_cell.length_c   1.000
_cell.angle_alpha   90.00
_cell.angle_beta   90.00
_cell.angle_gamma   90.00
#
_symmetry.space_group_name_H-M   'P 1'
#
loop_
_entity.id
_entity.type
_entity.pdbx_description
1 polymer ?
#
loop_
_entity_poly.entity_id
_entity_poly.type
_entity_poly.pdbx_seq_one_letter_code
_entity_poly.pdbx_strand_id
1 'polypeptide(L)' 'MTEYDRNFRLTKDVLPSRYDLRFHLDVDHWTSTGWERIALTSKKASREIVLHAVELDITAANVDGIALENARFETDAQVA' A
#
# COMPACT_ATOMS: atom_id res chain seq x y z
N MET A 1 10.62 -8.16 24.12
CA MET A 1 9.72 -8.84 23.17
C MET A 1 10.57 -9.21 21.97
N THR A 2 10.75 -10.50 21.68
CA THR A 2 11.59 -10.99 20.59
C THR A 2 10.94 -10.64 19.23
N GLU A 3 11.72 -10.12 18.28
CA GLU A 3 11.29 -9.59 16.96
C GLU A 3 10.42 -10.53 16.09
N TYR A 4 10.29 -11.81 16.45
CA TYR A 4 9.59 -12.84 15.67
C TYR A 4 8.05 -12.89 15.83
N ASP A 5 7.43 -12.02 16.64
CA ASP A 5 5.98 -12.09 16.93
C ASP A 5 5.13 -11.03 16.19
N ARG A 6 5.72 -10.26 15.26
CA ARG A 6 4.92 -9.33 14.44
C ARG A 6 4.24 -10.09 13.31
N ASN A 7 2.92 -10.25 13.41
CA ASN A 7 2.11 -10.83 12.35
C ASN A 7 1.85 -9.80 11.24
N PHE A 8 2.62 -9.85 10.16
CA PHE A 8 2.50 -8.96 9.00
C PHE A 8 1.32 -9.30 8.07
N ARG A 9 0.48 -10.28 8.41
CA ARG A 9 -0.70 -10.60 7.58
C ARG A 9 -1.71 -9.46 7.66
N LEU A 10 -2.09 -8.94 6.49
CA LEU A 10 -3.18 -7.98 6.38
C LEU A 10 -4.51 -8.59 6.84
N THR A 11 -5.42 -7.70 7.27
CA THR A 11 -6.79 -8.09 7.60
C THR A 11 -7.50 -8.73 6.41
N LYS A 12 -8.38 -9.70 6.69
CA LYS A 12 -9.25 -10.34 5.69
C LYS A 12 -10.57 -9.60 5.45
N ASP A 13 -10.72 -8.45 6.10
CA ASP A 13 -11.93 -7.63 6.06
C ASP A 13 -11.95 -6.65 4.90
N VAL A 14 -10.77 -6.21 4.43
CA VAL A 14 -10.61 -5.33 3.28
C VAL A 14 -9.99 -6.15 2.16
N LEU A 15 -10.73 -6.35 1.08
CA LEU A 15 -10.30 -7.18 -0.03
C LEU A 15 -10.24 -6.35 -1.32
N PRO A 16 -9.16 -6.46 -2.12
CA PRO A 16 -9.11 -5.83 -3.41
C PRO A 16 -10.05 -6.52 -4.39
N SER A 17 -10.72 -5.73 -5.21
CA SER A 17 -11.63 -6.19 -6.27
C SER A 17 -11.09 -5.90 -7.67
N ARG A 18 -10.28 -4.84 -7.81
CA ARG A 18 -9.65 -4.46 -9.08
C ARG A 18 -8.41 -3.62 -8.84
N TYR A 19 -7.43 -3.81 -9.72
CA TYR A 19 -6.23 -3.01 -9.83
C TYR A 19 -6.19 -2.28 -11.17
N ASP A 20 -5.76 -1.02 -11.14
CA ASP A 20 -5.37 -0.23 -12.30
C ASP A 20 -3.98 0.35 -11.99
N LEU A 21 -3.00 -0.06 -12.78
CA LEU A 21 -1.59 0.17 -12.53
C LEU A 21 -1.01 0.87 -13.76
N ARG A 22 -0.36 2.01 -13.54
CA ARG A 22 0.39 2.71 -14.59
C ARG A 22 1.77 3.04 -14.12
N PHE A 23 2.75 2.58 -14.87
CA PHE A 23 4.16 2.84 -14.63
C PHE A 23 4.80 3.51 -15.83
N HIS A 24 5.73 4.39 -15.55
CA HIS A 24 6.73 4.90 -16.47
C HIS A 24 8.07 4.32 -16.04
N LEU A 25 8.76 3.64 -16.96
CA LEU A 25 10.04 3.01 -16.71
C LEU A 25 11.14 3.87 -17.33
N ASP A 26 12.09 4.27 -16.53
CA ASP A 26 13.35 4.83 -16.99
C ASP A 26 14.41 3.74 -16.94
N VAL A 27 14.67 3.14 -18.11
CA VAL A 27 15.55 1.97 -18.24
C VAL A 27 17.02 2.38 -18.15
N ASP A 28 17.35 3.64 -18.45
CA ASP A 28 18.71 4.16 -18.40
C ASP A 28 19.16 4.38 -16.95
N HIS A 29 18.25 4.87 -16.11
CA HIS A 29 18.51 5.10 -14.67
C HIS A 29 18.02 3.98 -13.77
N TRP A 30 17.38 2.94 -14.33
CA TRP A 30 16.81 1.81 -13.60
C TRP A 30 15.79 2.25 -12.53
N THR A 31 14.97 3.25 -12.88
CA THR A 31 13.93 3.77 -11.99
C THR A 31 12.55 3.58 -12.58
N SER A 32 11.54 3.60 -11.72
CA SER A 32 10.15 3.61 -12.14
C SER A 32 9.38 4.64 -11.35
N THR A 33 8.42 5.28 -12.02
CA THR A 33 7.43 6.15 -11.39
C THR A 33 6.05 5.73 -11.87
N GLY A 34 5.02 6.05 -11.11
CA GLY A 34 3.69 5.61 -11.49
C GLY A 34 2.63 5.90 -10.47
N TRP A 35 1.45 5.37 -10.72
CA TRP A 35 0.35 5.38 -9.79
C TRP A 35 -0.42 4.07 -9.87
N GLU A 36 -1.05 3.75 -8.76
CA GLU A 36 -1.93 2.60 -8.61
C GLU A 36 -3.29 3.08 -8.10
N ARG A 37 -4.35 2.50 -8.66
CA ARG A 37 -5.70 2.59 -8.08
C ARG A 37 -6.18 1.20 -7.74
N ILE A 38 -6.50 1.01 -6.46
CA ILE A 38 -7.04 -0.23 -5.94
C ILE A 38 -8.51 0.00 -5.57
N ALA A 39 -9.43 -0.73 -6.22
CA ALA A 39 -10.82 -0.76 -5.80
C ALA A 39 -10.96 -1.78 -4.68
N LEU A 40 -11.45 -1.35 -3.51
CA LEU A 40 -11.54 -2.17 -2.30
C LEU A 40 -13.00 -2.46 -1.93
N THR A 41 -13.25 -3.66 -1.42
CA THR A 41 -14.50 -4.04 -0.77
C THR A 41 -14.21 -4.31 0.70
N SER A 42 -14.95 -3.65 1.60
CA SER A 42 -14.83 -3.89 3.04
C SER A 42 -16.03 -4.68 3.58
N LYS A 43 -15.77 -5.76 4.31
CA LYS A 43 -16.80 -6.59 4.97
C LYS A 43 -17.38 -5.96 6.22
N LYS A 44 -16.64 -5.02 6.83
CA LYS A 44 -17.04 -4.26 8.01
C LYS A 44 -16.53 -2.82 7.91
N ALA A 45 -17.04 -1.92 8.75
CA ALA A 45 -16.48 -0.58 8.82
C ALA A 45 -15.01 -0.64 9.28
N SER A 46 -14.12 -0.06 8.49
CA SER A 46 -12.68 -0.03 8.75
C SER A 46 -12.22 1.42 8.79
N ARG A 47 -11.45 1.78 9.82
CA ARG A 47 -10.90 3.14 9.99
C ARG A 47 -9.52 3.31 9.37
N GLU A 48 -8.90 2.19 9.01
CA GLU A 48 -7.55 2.11 8.51
C GLU A 48 -7.51 1.05 7.40
N ILE A 49 -6.70 1.31 6.39
CA ILE A 49 -6.39 0.39 5.30
C ILE A 49 -4.88 0.24 5.33
N VAL A 50 -4.40 -0.98 5.58
CA VAL A 50 -2.98 -1.32 5.59
C VAL A 50 -2.66 -2.01 4.27
N LEU A 51 -1.60 -1.55 3.61
CA LEU A 51 -1.11 -2.09 2.35
C LEU A 51 0.35 -2.50 2.52
N HIS A 52 0.78 -3.48 1.74
CA HIS A 52 2.21 -3.78 1.62
C HIS A 52 2.85 -2.81 0.62
N ALA A 53 3.98 -2.24 1.00
CA ALA A 53 4.84 -1.47 0.13
C ALA A 53 6.29 -1.86 0.46
N VAL A 54 7.07 -2.18 -0.57
CA VAL A 54 8.50 -2.53 -0.43
C VAL A 54 9.28 -1.69 -1.42
N GLU A 55 10.28 -0.96 -0.93
CA GLU A 55 11.15 -0.11 -1.75
C GLU A 55 10.39 0.91 -2.64
N LEU A 56 9.23 1.38 -2.17
CA LEU A 56 8.44 2.42 -2.85
C LEU A 56 8.54 3.74 -2.10
N ASP A 57 8.86 4.81 -2.83
CA ASP A 57 8.67 6.17 -2.36
C ASP A 57 7.24 6.64 -2.66
N ILE A 58 6.38 6.64 -1.64
CA ILE A 58 4.96 7.01 -1.77
C ILE A 58 4.81 8.52 -1.65
N THR A 59 4.60 9.17 -2.78
CA THR A 59 4.50 10.64 -2.86
C THR A 59 3.11 11.19 -2.56
N ALA A 60 2.06 10.40 -2.80
CA ALA A 60 0.67 10.79 -2.56
C ALA A 60 -0.24 9.57 -2.37
N ALA A 61 -1.29 9.73 -1.57
CA ALA A 61 -2.36 8.75 -1.41
C ALA A 61 -3.72 9.47 -1.37
N ASN A 62 -4.73 8.87 -1.99
CA ASN A 62 -6.08 9.43 -2.08
C ASN A 62 -7.12 8.32 -1.93
N VAL A 63 -8.25 8.63 -1.28
CA VAL A 63 -9.43 7.74 -1.21
C VAL A 63 -10.59 8.43 -1.89
N ASP A 64 -11.13 7.82 -2.93
CA ASP A 64 -12.26 8.35 -3.72
C ASP A 64 -12.07 9.82 -4.17
N GLY A 65 -10.82 10.18 -4.51
CA GLY A 65 -10.43 11.52 -4.96
C GLY A 65 -10.10 12.52 -3.85
N ILE A 66 -10.17 12.10 -2.58
CA ILE A 66 -9.81 12.93 -1.43
C ILE A 66 -8.37 12.60 -1.01
N ALA A 67 -7.50 13.61 -1.02
CA ALA A 67 -6.11 13.47 -0.59
C ALA A 67 -6.02 13.15 0.90
N LEU A 68 -5.16 12.20 1.24
CA LEU A 68 -4.86 11.85 2.63
C LEU A 68 -3.72 12.74 3.14
N GLU A 69 -4.00 13.49 4.21
CA GLU A 69 -2.98 14.34 4.86
C GLU A 69 -2.14 13.56 5.89
N ASN A 70 -2.60 12.39 6.34
CA ASN A 70 -2.04 11.65 7.47
C ASN A 70 -1.70 10.19 7.12
N ALA A 71 -1.06 9.94 5.98
CA ALA A 71 -0.53 8.62 5.68
C ALA A 71 0.61 8.29 6.67
N ARG A 72 0.57 7.08 7.25
CA ARG A 72 1.63 6.56 8.12
C ARG A 72 2.37 5.46 7.37
N PHE A 73 3.69 5.51 7.42
CA PHE A 73 4.56 4.51 6.81
C PHE A 73 5.29 3.78 7.92
N GLU A 74 5.14 2.46 7.96
CA GLU A 74 5.90 1.58 8.84
C GLU A 74 7.03 0.95 8.05
N THR A 75 8.28 1.17 8.46
CA THR A 75 9.48 0.66 7.78
C THR A 75 9.83 -0.76 8.17
N ASP A 76 9.10 -1.33 9.14
CA ASP A 76 9.30 -2.70 9.59
C ASP A 76 8.65 -3.67 8.59
N ALA A 77 9.46 -4.28 7.74
CA ALA A 77 9.04 -5.33 6.82
C ALA A 77 9.80 -6.64 7.12
N GLN A 78 9.09 -7.74 7.26
CA GLN A 78 9.68 -9.08 7.11
C GLN A 78 9.48 -9.53 5.67
N VAL A 79 10.59 -9.67 4.94
CA VAL A 79 10.63 -10.42 3.69
C VAL A 79 10.76 -11.90 4.06
N ALA A 80 9.81 -12.72 3.61
CA ALA A 80 9.81 -14.17 3.82
C ALA A 80 10.82 -14.87 2.90
#